data_AF-G5JG76-F1
#
_entry.id   AF-G5JG76-F1
#
_cell.length_a   1.000
_cell.length_b   1.000
_cell.length_c   1.000
_cell.angle_alpha   90.00
_cell.angle_beta   90.00
_cell.angle_gamma   90.00
#
_symmetry.space_group_name_H-M   'P 1'
#
loop_
_entity.id
_entity.type
_entity.pdbx_description
1 polymer ?
#
loop_
_entity_poly.entity_id
_entity_poly.type
_entity_poly.pdbx_seq_one_letter_code
_entity_poly.pdbx_strand_id
1 'polypeptide(L)'
;MIKMGRYGKFMACSNFPDCRNTKAIVKSIGVTCPKCKEGEVVERKSKKNRIFYGCSKYPECDFISWDKPIGRDCPKCDHFLVENKKGKTTQVVCSNCDYKEEAQK
;
A
#
# COMPACT_ATOMS: atom_id res chain seq x y z
N MET A 1 10.98 9.16 -31.14
CA MET A 1 10.40 10.29 -31.92
C MET A 1 9.55 11.15 -31.00
N ILE A 2 9.62 12.47 -31.11
CA ILE A 2 8.81 13.40 -30.33
C ILE A 2 7.45 13.55 -31.03
N LYS A 3 6.36 13.13 -30.38
CA LYS A 3 4.99 13.31 -30.87
C LYS A 3 4.26 14.36 -30.03
N MET A 4 3.37 15.11 -30.65
CA MET A 4 2.60 16.19 -30.00
C MET A 4 1.18 15.68 -29.74
N GLY A 5 0.80 15.55 -28.46
CA GLY A 5 -0.56 15.18 -28.05
C GLY A 5 -1.30 16.37 -27.44
N ARG A 6 -2.59 16.18 -27.09
CA ARG A 6 -3.48 17.22 -26.54
C ARG A 6 -2.98 17.93 -25.26
N TYR A 7 -1.93 17.41 -24.63
CA TYR A 7 -1.30 17.96 -23.42
C TYR A 7 0.19 18.32 -23.61
N GLY A 8 0.67 18.42 -24.84
CA GLY A 8 2.05 18.81 -25.17
C GLY A 8 2.89 17.71 -25.82
N LYS A 9 4.17 18.03 -26.06
CA LYS A 9 5.14 17.14 -26.71
C LYS A 9 5.59 16.04 -25.74
N PHE A 10 5.50 14.78 -26.16
CA PHE A 10 6.00 13.62 -25.43
C PHE A 10 6.99 12.82 -26.27
N MET A 11 8.00 12.26 -25.61
CA MET A 11 9.02 11.43 -26.24
C MET A 11 8.52 9.98 -26.24
N ALA A 12 8.14 9.47 -27.41
CA ALA A 12 7.70 8.09 -27.57
C ALA A 12 8.93 7.18 -27.78
N CYS A 13 9.08 6.18 -26.90
CA CYS A 13 9.93 5.01 -27.14
C CYS A 13 9.44 4.29 -28.40
N SER A 14 10.37 3.77 -29.20
CA SER A 14 10.08 3.21 -30.53
C SER A 14 9.21 1.93 -30.52
N ASN A 15 9.02 1.30 -29.36
CA ASN A 15 8.15 0.12 -29.16
C ASN A 15 6.83 0.47 -28.43
N PHE A 16 6.08 1.41 -29.00
CA PHE A 16 4.69 1.65 -28.62
C PHE A 16 3.81 0.76 -29.50
N PRO A 17 2.94 -0.12 -28.94
CA PRO A 17 2.21 0.09 -27.67
C PRO A 17 2.69 -0.72 -26.45
N ASP A 18 3.67 -1.61 -26.59
CA ASP A 18 3.97 -2.63 -25.57
C ASP A 18 4.72 -2.14 -24.32
N CYS A 19 5.51 -1.07 -24.41
CA CYS A 19 6.34 -0.66 -23.28
C CYS A 19 5.72 0.49 -22.48
N ARG A 20 4.77 0.16 -21.60
CA ARG A 20 4.22 1.07 -20.57
C ARG A 20 4.70 0.67 -19.18
N ASN A 21 6.02 0.53 -19.01
CA ASN A 21 6.61 0.12 -17.74
C ASN A 21 6.81 1.30 -16.78
N THR A 22 5.75 2.00 -16.41
CA THR A 22 5.75 2.81 -15.18
C THR A 22 5.40 1.88 -14.01
N LYS A 23 6.33 0.99 -13.67
CA LYS A 23 6.26 0.27 -12.39
C LYS A 23 6.40 1.30 -11.28
N ALA A 24 5.28 1.67 -10.66
CA ALA A 24 5.32 2.39 -9.40
C ALA A 24 6.19 1.56 -8.43
N ILE A 25 7.13 2.21 -7.74
CA ILE A 25 7.88 1.57 -6.66
C ILE A 25 6.86 1.30 -5.55
N VAL A 26 6.21 0.15 -5.61
CA VAL A 26 5.28 -0.31 -4.60
C VAL A 26 6.13 -0.78 -3.44
N LYS A 27 6.19 -0.01 -2.35
CA LYS A 27 6.89 -0.45 -1.15
C LYS A 27 6.02 -1.50 -0.48
N SER A 28 6.51 -2.74 -0.44
CA SER A 28 5.98 -3.73 0.49
C SER A 28 6.25 -3.22 1.91
N ILE A 29 5.24 -3.30 2.76
CA ILE A 29 5.39 -2.94 4.18
C ILE A 29 5.92 -4.12 5.01
N GLY A 30 6.23 -5.25 4.37
CA GLY A 30 6.70 -6.48 5.02
C GLY A 30 5.62 -7.14 5.89
N VAL A 31 4.35 -6.85 5.60
CA VAL A 31 3.22 -7.33 6.41
C VAL A 31 2.53 -8.46 5.68
N THR A 32 2.46 -9.61 6.31
CA THR A 32 1.70 -10.75 5.78
C THR A 32 0.21 -10.41 5.77
N CYS A 33 -0.45 -10.69 4.66
CA CYS A 33 -1.87 -10.43 4.50
C CYS A 33 -2.66 -11.29 5.51
N PRO A 34 -3.52 -10.69 6.36
CA PRO A 34 -4.27 -11.44 7.36
C PRO A 34 -5.32 -12.37 6.73
N LYS A 35 -5.73 -12.11 5.47
CA LYS A 35 -6.76 -12.87 4.76
C LYS A 35 -6.21 -14.17 4.15
N CYS A 36 -5.06 -14.10 3.47
CA CYS A 36 -4.47 -15.26 2.79
C CYS A 36 -3.23 -15.84 3.47
N LYS A 37 -2.60 -15.13 4.42
CA LYS A 37 -1.34 -15.52 5.12
C LYS A 37 -0.12 -15.84 4.24
N GLU A 38 -0.28 -15.86 2.93
CA GLU A 38 0.77 -16.16 1.96
C GLU A 38 1.19 -14.94 1.13
N GLY A 39 0.30 -13.95 1.01
CA GLY A 39 0.56 -12.72 0.27
C GLY A 39 1.10 -11.61 1.17
N GLU A 40 1.84 -10.67 0.60
CA GLU A 40 2.32 -9.49 1.31
C GLU A 40 1.38 -8.31 1.07
N VAL A 41 1.24 -7.45 2.06
CA VAL A 41 0.54 -6.18 1.92
C VAL A 41 1.50 -5.15 1.33
N VAL A 42 1.06 -4.49 0.27
CA VAL A 42 1.83 -3.51 -0.49
C VAL A 42 1.13 -2.16 -0.48
N GLU A 43 1.89 -1.07 -0.33
CA GLU A 43 1.35 0.28 -0.38
C GLU A 43 1.14 0.70 -1.85
N ARG A 44 -0.09 1.02 -2.22
CA ARG A 44 -0.47 1.49 -3.56
C ARG A 44 -1.03 2.90 -3.47
N LYS A 45 -0.86 3.67 -4.54
CA LYS A 45 -1.42 5.02 -4.65
C LYS A 45 -2.56 5.02 -5.66
N SER A 46 -3.70 5.56 -5.26
CA SER A 46 -4.85 5.77 -6.13
C SER A 46 -4.63 6.97 -7.06
N LYS A 47 -5.46 7.11 -8.10
CA LYS A 47 -5.45 8.25 -9.04
C LYS A 47 -5.58 9.62 -8.36
N LYS A 48 -6.18 9.67 -7.15
CA LYS A 48 -6.31 10.87 -6.31
C LYS A 48 -5.17 11.05 -5.30
N ASN A 49 -4.02 10.40 -5.50
CA ASN A 49 -2.86 10.47 -4.60
C ASN A 49 -3.12 9.95 -3.16
N ARG A 50 -4.23 9.23 -2.94
CA ARG A 50 -4.52 8.53 -1.67
C ARG A 50 -3.77 7.21 -1.62
N ILE A 51 -3.11 6.95 -0.49
CA ILE A 51 -2.43 5.67 -0.25
C ILE A 51 -3.47 4.67 0.23
N PHE A 52 -3.38 3.44 -0.28
CA PHE A 52 -4.15 2.29 0.18
C PHE A 52 -3.23 1.07 0.21
N TYR A 53 -3.56 0.12 1.07
CA TYR A 53 -2.79 -1.09 1.31
C TYR A 53 -3.55 -2.26 0.70
N GLY A 54 -2.95 -2.91 -0.28
CA GLY A 54 -3.57 -4.06 -0.96
C GLY A 54 -2.70 -5.30 -0.84
N CYS A 55 -3.29 -6.49 -0.95
CA CYS A 55 -2.49 -7.71 -1.08
C CYS A 55 -1.75 -7.75 -2.42
N SER A 56 -0.52 -8.29 -2.42
CA SER A 56 0.28 -8.54 -3.63
C SER A 56 -0.31 -9.67 -4.49
N LYS A 57 -1.01 -10.64 -3.88
CA LYS A 57 -1.63 -11.80 -4.53
C LYS A 57 -2.96 -11.51 -5.26
N TYR A 58 -3.30 -10.27 -5.61
CA TYR A 58 -4.50 -10.02 -6.42
C TYR A 58 -4.37 -10.71 -7.80
N PRO A 59 -5.34 -11.51 -8.29
CA PRO A 59 -6.75 -11.61 -7.88
C PRO A 59 -7.10 -12.70 -6.84
N GLU A 60 -6.14 -13.51 -6.38
CA GLU A 60 -6.38 -14.55 -5.36
C GLU A 60 -6.76 -13.97 -3.99
N CYS A 61 -6.32 -12.75 -3.70
CA CYS A 61 -6.67 -12.02 -2.48
C CYS A 61 -7.10 -10.58 -2.79
N ASP A 62 -8.36 -10.30 -2.49
CA ASP A 62 -9.07 -9.01 -2.61
C ASP A 62 -8.91 -8.12 -1.36
N PHE A 63 -7.94 -8.42 -0.48
CA PHE A 63 -7.70 -7.62 0.71
C PHE A 63 -7.25 -6.20 0.35
N ILE A 64 -8.02 -5.22 0.82
CA ILE A 64 -7.77 -3.79 0.68
C ILE A 64 -8.02 -3.13 2.04
N SER A 65 -7.07 -2.32 2.50
CA SER A 65 -7.17 -1.51 3.70
C SER A 65 -6.74 -0.08 3.40
N TRP A 66 -7.40 0.89 4.04
CA TRP A 66 -7.00 2.31 3.96
C TRP A 66 -5.93 2.63 5.00
N ASP A 67 -6.01 1.99 6.17
CA ASP A 67 -5.01 2.08 7.22
C ASP A 67 -3.90 1.07 6.97
N LYS A 68 -2.67 1.42 7.37
CA LYS A 68 -1.51 0.56 7.19
C LYS A 68 -1.54 -0.54 8.26
N PRO A 69 -1.83 -1.80 7.92
CA PRO A 69 -1.64 -2.86 8.88
C PRO A 69 -0.14 -2.96 9.18
N ILE A 70 0.24 -3.15 10.44
CA ILE A 70 1.59 -3.54 10.79
C ILE A 70 1.60 -5.07 10.92
N GLY A 71 2.67 -5.70 10.47
CA GLY A 71 2.85 -7.15 10.53
C GLY A 71 3.20 -7.64 11.93
N ARG A 72 2.75 -6.90 12.94
CA ARG A 72 2.79 -7.29 14.34
C ARG A 72 1.38 -7.66 14.76
N ASP A 73 1.28 -8.81 15.41
CA ASP A 73 0.13 -9.22 16.19
C ASP A 73 0.06 -8.42 17.49
N CYS A 74 -1.17 -8.21 17.97
CA CYS A 74 -1.39 -7.62 19.28
C CYS A 74 -1.16 -8.67 20.37
N PRO A 75 -0.30 -8.40 21.39
CA PRO A 75 -0.01 -9.35 22.45
C PRO A 75 -1.20 -9.66 23.38
N LYS A 76 -2.34 -8.97 23.20
CA LYS A 76 -3.56 -9.17 24.00
C LYS A 76 -4.64 -9.98 23.27
N CYS A 77 -4.65 -9.99 21.94
CA CYS A 77 -5.79 -10.52 21.18
C CYS A 77 -5.45 -11.14 19.83
N ASP A 78 -4.16 -11.33 19.50
CA ASP A 78 -3.69 -11.95 18.25
C ASP A 78 -4.20 -11.29 16.96
N HIS A 79 -4.77 -10.09 17.05
CA HIS A 79 -5.22 -9.32 15.89
C HIS A 79 -4.10 -8.49 15.29
N PHE A 80 -4.18 -8.25 13.97
CA PHE A 80 -3.28 -7.33 13.29
C PHE A 80 -3.47 -5.90 13.83
N LEU A 81 -2.35 -5.24 14.08
CA LEU A 81 -2.32 -3.84 14.49
C LEU A 81 -2.32 -2.94 13.25
N VAL A 82 -2.79 -1.69 13.38
CA VAL A 82 -2.82 -0.70 12.30
C VAL A 82 -2.16 0.61 12.71
N GLU A 83 -1.39 1.23 11.82
CA GLU A 83 -0.87 2.59 12.02
C GLU A 83 -1.93 3.63 11.66
N ASN A 84 -2.23 4.49 12.62
CA ASN A 84 -3.02 5.70 12.46
C ASN A 84 -2.11 6.93 12.54
N LYS A 85 -2.13 7.77 11.50
CA LYS A 85 -1.37 9.03 11.48
C LYS A 85 -2.22 10.18 11.98
N LYS A 86 -1.94 10.68 13.18
CA LYS A 86 -2.52 11.92 13.72
C LYS A 86 -1.52 13.07 13.59
N GLY A 87 -1.49 13.70 12.42
CA GLY A 87 -0.62 14.85 12.17
C GLY A 87 0.86 14.47 12.08
N LYS A 88 1.66 14.89 13.08
CA LYS A 88 3.11 14.60 13.15
C LYS A 88 3.45 13.26 13.82
N THR A 89 2.54 12.70 14.61
CA THR A 89 2.77 11.44 15.33
C THR A 89 2.08 10.27 14.62
N THR A 90 2.77 9.13 14.59
CA THR A 90 2.18 7.86 14.12
C THR A 90 1.86 7.04 15.36
N GLN A 91 0.60 6.68 15.55
CA GLN A 91 0.17 5.83 16.65
C GLN A 91 -0.29 4.50 16.06
N VAL A 92 0.22 3.40 16.58
CA VAL A 92 -0.25 2.07 16.25
C VAL A 92 -1.40 1.76 17.20
N VAL A 93 -2.52 1.33 16.63
CA VAL A 93 -3.74 1.00 17.36
C VAL A 93 -4.23 -0.37 16.92
N CYS A 94 -4.79 -1.09 17.87
CA CYS A 94 -5.51 -2.34 17.63
C CYS A 94 -6.95 -2.04 17.23
N SER A 95 -7.46 -2.67 16.16
CA SER A 95 -8.86 -2.48 15.76
C SER A 95 -9.86 -3.20 16.68
N ASN A 96 -9.41 -4.21 17.43
CA ASN A 96 -10.28 -5.05 18.27
C ASN A 96 -10.08 -4.83 19.79
N CYS A 97 -9.12 -4.00 20.20
CA CYS A 97 -8.72 -3.88 21.60
C CYS A 97 -8.17 -2.49 21.93
N ASP A 98 -8.09 -2.16 23.21
CA ASP A 98 -7.55 -0.87 23.68
C ASP A 98 -6.02 -0.75 23.60
N TYR A 99 -5.34 -1.66 22.88
CA TYR A 99 -3.90 -1.58 22.69
C TYR A 99 -3.54 -0.43 21.75
N LYS A 100 -2.71 0.49 22.25
CA LYS A 100 -2.21 1.66 21.53
C LYS A 100 -0.74 1.84 21.89
N GLU A 101 0.13 1.93 20.90
CA GLU A 101 1.56 2.24 21.08
C GLU A 101 1.91 3.44 20.18
N GLU A 102 2.84 4.28 20.63
CA GLU A 102 3.37 5.35 19.80
C GLU A 102 4.46 4.77 18.90
N ALA A 103 4.27 4.79 17.58
CA ALA A 103 5.32 4.40 16.64
C ALA A 103 6.37 5.51 16.62
N GLN A 104 7.35 5.38 17.50
CA GLN A 104 8.50 6.25 17.56
C GLN A 104 9.39 5.96 16.34
N LYS A 105 9.61 6.98 15.52
CA LYS A 105 10.40 6.92 14.30
C LYS A 105 11.86 7.20 14.60
#